data_AF-D5GKJ5-F1
#
_entry.id   AF-D5GKJ5-F1
#
_cell.length_a   1.000
_cell.length_b   1.000
_cell.length_c   1.000
_cell.angle_alpha   90.00
_cell.angle_beta   90.00
_cell.angle_gamma   90.00
#
_symmetry.space_group_name_H-M   'P 1'
#
loop_
_entity.id
_entity.type
_entity.pdbx_description
1 polymer ?
#
loop_
_entity_poly.entity_id
_entity_poly.type
_entity_poly.pdbx_seq_one_letter_code
_entity_poly.pdbx_strand_id
1 'polypeptide(L)' 'MISLRRAFALVVLVAATSLILFSQPTDAARSPLITHKVFFEIKHGDQDLGRIVFGLYGKTVPKAPNG' A
#
# COMPACT_ATOMS: atom_id res chain seq x y z
N MET A 1 -38.65 28.80 -17.54
CA MET A 1 -38.93 27.55 -16.78
C MET A 1 -37.91 26.51 -17.23
N ILE A 2 -37.01 26.07 -16.34
CA ILE A 2 -36.09 24.97 -16.65
C ILE A 2 -36.92 23.69 -16.76
N SER A 3 -36.81 22.98 -17.89
CA SER A 3 -37.51 21.72 -18.07
C SER A 3 -36.90 20.64 -17.18
N LEU A 4 -37.73 19.73 -16.66
CA LEU A 4 -37.31 18.67 -15.73
C LEU A 4 -36.14 17.84 -16.27
N ARG A 5 -36.10 17.60 -17.59
CA ARG A 5 -35.01 16.93 -18.29
C ARG A 5 -33.67 17.68 -18.19
N ARG A 6 -33.70 19.02 -18.26
CA ARG A 6 -32.49 19.87 -18.15
C ARG A 6 -31.99 19.95 -16.72
N ALA A 7 -32.88 20.04 -15.74
CA ALA A 7 -32.51 20.00 -14.33
C ALA A 7 -31.82 18.67 -13.98
N PHE A 8 -32.39 17.54 -14.43
CA PHE A 8 -31.81 16.22 -14.22
C PHE A 8 -30.42 16.08 -14.87
N ALA A 9 -30.26 16.55 -16.12
CA ALA A 9 -28.98 16.52 -16.81
C ALA A 9 -27.88 17.32 -16.07
N LEU A 10 -28.24 18.47 -15.48
CA LEU A 10 -27.29 19.28 -14.71
C LEU A 10 -26.88 18.60 -13.40
N VAL A 11 -27.83 17.94 -12.71
CA VAL A 11 -27.52 17.20 -11.48
C VAL A 11 -26.56 16.03 -11.78
N VAL A 12 -26.81 15.29 -12.86
CA VAL A 12 -25.92 14.20 -13.29
C VAL A 12 -24.54 14.72 -13.67
N LEU A 13 -24.48 15.85 -14.40
CA LEU A 13 -23.21 16.48 -14.76
C LEU A 13 -22.41 16.86 -13.51
N VAL A 14 -23.05 17.55 -12.55
CA VAL A 14 -22.41 17.97 -11.30
C VAL A 14 -21.93 16.77 -10.49
N ALA A 15 -22.76 15.73 -10.37
CA ALA A 15 -22.40 14.50 -9.67
C ALA A 15 -21.19 13.80 -10.32
N ALA A 16 -21.16 13.70 -11.66
CA ALA A 16 -20.06 13.12 -12.39
C ALA A 16 -18.76 13.91 -12.21
N THR A 17 -18.83 15.25 -12.31
CA THR A 17 -17.66 16.10 -12.07
C THR A 17 -17.15 16.00 -10.64
N SER A 18 -18.04 15.96 -9.64
CA SER A 18 -17.64 15.75 -8.25
C SER A 18 -16.94 14.42 -8.06
N LEU A 19 -17.49 13.34 -8.62
CA LEU A 19 -16.89 12.01 -8.51
C LEU A 19 -15.46 11.97 -9.07
N ILE A 20 -15.22 12.64 -10.20
CA ILE A 20 -13.90 12.74 -10.84
C ILE A 20 -12.94 13.58 -9.97
N LEU A 21 -13.39 14.72 -9.46
CA LEU A 21 -12.55 15.63 -8.67
C LEU A 21 -12.14 15.02 -7.31
N PHE A 22 -13.01 14.22 -6.70
CA PHE A 22 -12.75 13.57 -5.41
C PHE A 22 -12.16 12.16 -5.54
N SER A 23 -11.95 11.63 -6.75
CA SER A 23 -11.28 10.35 -6.98
C SER A 23 -9.76 10.52 -6.93
N GLN A 24 -9.24 10.88 -5.76
CA GLN A 24 -7.79 10.92 -5.54
C GLN A 24 -7.31 9.52 -5.16
N PRO A 25 -6.29 8.97 -5.84
CA PRO A 25 -5.65 7.75 -5.38
C PRO A 25 -5.02 8.02 -4.01
N THR A 26 -5.43 7.27 -2.99
CA THR A 26 -4.73 7.31 -1.70
C THR A 26 -3.37 6.66 -1.89
N ASP A 27 -2.30 7.44 -1.70
CA ASP A 27 -0.98 6.88 -1.45
C ASP A 27 -1.02 6.29 -0.03
N ALA A 28 -1.60 5.09 0.07
CA ALA A 28 -1.38 4.24 1.24
C ALA A 28 0.14 4.20 1.43
N ALA A 29 0.61 4.62 2.62
CA ALA A 29 2.03 4.67 2.94
C ALA A 29 2.67 3.34 2.52
N ARG A 30 3.31 3.33 1.34
CA ARG A 30 3.85 2.10 0.78
C ARG A 30 4.97 1.72 1.73
N SER A 31 4.73 0.70 2.55
CA SER A 31 5.77 0.14 3.40
C SER A 31 7.02 -0.03 2.55
N PRO A 32 8.21 0.34 3.06
CA PRO A 32 9.41 0.35 2.25
C PRO A 32 9.56 -1.00 1.54
N LEU A 33 9.95 -0.97 0.28
CA LEU A 33 10.01 -2.17 -0.53
C LEU A 33 10.95 -3.19 0.12
N ILE A 34 10.43 -4.38 0.45
CA ILE A 34 11.26 -5.50 0.91
C ILE A 34 12.10 -5.96 -0.29
N THR A 35 13.41 -5.84 -0.16
CA THR A 35 14.37 -6.20 -1.22
C THR A 35 14.93 -7.60 -1.03
N HIS A 36 15.11 -8.02 0.22
CA HIS A 36 15.71 -9.30 0.59
C HIS A 36 14.97 -9.86 1.80
N LYS A 37 15.00 -11.18 1.97
CA LYS A 37 14.49 -11.85 3.17
C LYS A 37 15.60 -12.69 3.79
N VAL A 38 15.73 -12.62 5.11
CA VAL A 38 16.59 -13.51 5.89
C VAL A 38 15.74 -14.25 6.92
N PHE A 39 16.17 -15.44 7.31
CA PHE A 39 15.41 -16.30 8.19
C PHE A 39 16.31 -16.83 9.31
N PHE A 40 15.74 -16.88 10.52
CA PHE A 40 16.33 -17.58 11.64
C PHE A 40 15.43 -18.75 12.02
N GLU A 41 16.01 -19.95 12.04
CA GLU A 41 15.42 -21.11 12.70
C GLU A 41 15.64 -20.95 14.20
N ILE A 42 14.58 -21.04 14.99
CA ILE A 42 14.63 -20.91 16.43
C ILE A 42 14.48 -22.30 17.04
N LYS A 43 15.43 -22.66 17.89
CA LYS A 43 15.39 -23.86 18.72
C LYS A 43 15.52 -23.49 20.19
N HIS A 44 14.86 -24.24 21.05
CA HIS A 44 15.05 -24.18 22.49
C HIS A 44 15.32 -25.58 23.03
N GLY A 45 16.58 -25.82 23.43
CA GLY A 45 17.07 -27.17 23.64
C GLY A 45 16.93 -27.99 22.35
N ASP A 46 16.30 -29.16 22.47
CA ASP A 46 16.04 -30.06 21.34
C ASP A 46 14.70 -29.80 20.64
N GLN A 47 13.93 -28.79 21.05
CA GLN A 47 12.65 -28.45 20.43
C GLN A 47 12.80 -27.36 19.37
N ASP A 48 12.26 -27.64 18.18
CA ASP A 48 12.12 -26.67 17.10
C ASP A 48 10.93 -25.75 17.38
N LEU A 49 11.18 -24.46 17.54
CA LEU A 49 10.17 -23.43 17.83
C LEU A 49 9.67 -22.70 16.57
N GLY A 50 10.29 -22.97 15.42
CA GLY A 50 9.90 -22.45 14.12
C GLY A 50 10.85 -21.38 13.58
N ARG A 51 10.38 -20.65 12.56
CA ARG A 51 11.21 -19.75 11.75
C ARG A 51 10.73 -18.31 11.83
N ILE A 52 11.62 -17.38 12.17
CA ILE A 52 11.37 -15.93 12.06
C ILE A 52 11.91 -15.44 10.72
N VAL A 53 11.09 -14.73 9.95
CA VAL A 53 11.46 -14.18 8.64
C VAL A 53 11.52 -12.65 8.71
N PHE A 54 12.69 -12.09 8.42
CA PHE A 54 12.91 -10.65 8.39
C PHE A 54 12.99 -10.15 6.96
N GLY A 55 12.21 -9.11 6.64
CA GLY A 55 12.33 -8.37 5.38
C GLY A 55 13.34 -7.23 5.52
N LEU A 56 14.28 -7.11 4.58
CA LEU A 56 15.30 -6.07 4.57
C LEU A 56 15.00 -4.98 3.52
N TYR A 57 15.12 -3.73 3.93
CA TYR A 57 14.90 -2.54 3.10
C TYR A 57 16.22 -2.03 2.49
N GLY A 58 16.84 -2.83 1.63
CA GLY A 58 18.17 -2.56 1.04
C GLY A 58 18.26 -1.34 0.12
N LYS A 59 17.14 -0.65 -0.18
CA LYS A 59 17.14 0.65 -0.87
C LYS A 59 17.24 1.83 0.10
N THR A 60 16.98 1.63 1.39
CA THR A 60 16.90 2.68 2.40
C THR A 60 18.15 2.73 3.30
N VAL A 61 18.94 1.64 3.37
CA VAL A 61 20.09 1.51 4.29
C VAL A 61 21.35 1.10 3.52
N PRO A 62 22.54 1.68 3.80
CA PRO A 62 23.80 1.31 3.15
C PRO A 62 24.16 -0.17 3.38
N LYS A 63 24.92 -0.76 2.43
CA LYS A 63 25.39 -2.15 2.49
C LYS A 63 26.10 -2.41 3.83
N ALA A 64 25.60 -3.38 4.59
CA ALA A 64 26.36 -3.94 5.71
C ALA A 64 27.62 -4.63 5.16
N PRO A 65 28.76 -4.58 5.86
CA PRO A 65 29.99 -5.23 5.40
C PRO A 65 29.72 -6.72 5.24
N ASN A 66 29.98 -7.24 4.04
CA ASN A 66 29.93 -8.67 3.77
C ASN A 66 31.08 -9.31 4.55
N GLY A 67 30.77 -10.26 5.44
CA GLY A 67 31.74 -11.15 6.08
C GLY A 67 31.98 -12.39 5.23
#